data_AF-A0A1F6C4Y1-F1
#
_entry.id   AF-A0A1F6C4Y1-F1
#
_cell.length_a   1.000
_cell.length_b   1.000
_cell.length_c   1.000
_cell.angle_alpha   90.00
_cell.angle_beta   90.00
_cell.angle_gamma   90.00
#
_symmetry.space_group_name_H-M   'P 1'
#
loop_
_entity.id
_entity.type
_entity.pdbx_description
1 polymer ?
#
loop_
_entity_poly.entity_id
_entity_poly.type
_entity_poly.pdbx_seq_one_letter_code
_entity_poly.pdbx_strand_id
1 'polypeptide(L)'
;MSVATFGIYDIYWFYKNFRAIKEADKSTILPFWRAIFVIIFCYGLFCRITASAIQRGFDKKISAGSLAVLYIVFNFIGQVSSRGDDGNFIFDILFLISFLSIFPLIEIQKAINYNNVHMDNSYEPLDTFSGLEIFFVLLGGILWALYFLGIVLGFLLIP
;
A
#
# COMPACT_ATOMS: atom_id res chain seq x y z
N MET A 1 -4.76 4.38 5.97
CA MET A 1 -4.72 3.07 6.65
C MET A 1 -3.33 2.43 6.62
N SER A 2 -2.69 2.23 5.46
CA SER A 2 -1.35 1.62 5.35
C SER A 2 -0.32 2.12 6.37
N VAL A 3 -0.15 3.44 6.50
CA VAL A 3 0.77 4.07 7.46
C VAL A 3 0.39 3.80 8.92
N ALA A 4 -0.91 3.84 9.25
CA ALA A 4 -1.38 3.59 10.61
C ALA A 4 -1.23 2.12 11.03
N THR A 5 -1.31 1.20 10.07
CA THR A 5 -1.20 -0.25 10.31
C THR A 5 0.20 -0.80 9.99
N PHE A 6 1.20 0.05 9.79
CA PHE A 6 2.57 -0.37 9.47
C PHE A 6 2.63 -1.36 8.29
N GLY A 7 1.89 -1.07 7.22
CA GLY A 7 1.84 -1.87 6.00
C GLY A 7 0.92 -3.09 6.02
N ILE A 8 0.37 -3.50 7.19
CA ILE A 8 -0.53 -4.68 7.28
C ILE A 8 -1.78 -4.50 6.41
N TYR A 9 -2.34 -3.28 6.39
CA TYR A 9 -3.50 -2.96 5.55
C TYR A 9 -3.23 -3.19 4.06
N ASP A 10 -1.99 -3.09 3.59
CA ASP A 10 -1.68 -3.31 2.17
C ASP A 10 -2.03 -4.73 1.76
N ILE A 11 -1.73 -5.73 2.60
CA ILE A 11 -2.08 -7.13 2.33
C ILE A 11 -3.60 -7.30 2.16
N TYR A 12 -4.38 -6.69 3.05
CA TYR A 12 -5.84 -6.68 2.94
C TYR A 12 -6.31 -5.99 1.66
N TRP A 13 -5.72 -4.84 1.34
CA TRP A 13 -6.04 -4.07 0.14
C TRP A 13 -5.74 -4.87 -1.15
N PHE A 14 -4.59 -5.52 -1.23
CA PHE A 14 -4.22 -6.39 -2.35
C PHE A 14 -5.16 -7.59 -2.45
N TYR A 15 -5.51 -8.23 -1.32
CA TYR A 15 -6.48 -9.33 -1.30
C TYR A 15 -7.83 -8.91 -1.89
N LYS A 16 -8.36 -7.75 -1.48
CA LYS A 16 -9.65 -7.23 -1.99
C LYS A 16 -9.59 -7.00 -3.50
N ASN A 17 -8.50 -6.42 -4.00
CA ASN A 17 -8.34 -6.16 -5.43
C ASN A 17 -8.15 -7.44 -6.25
N PHE A 18 -7.36 -8.42 -5.77
CA PHE A 18 -7.27 -9.72 -6.42
C PHE A 18 -8.59 -10.49 -6.39
N ARG A 19 -9.38 -10.34 -5.32
CA ARG A 19 -10.71 -10.94 -5.24
C ARG A 19 -11.67 -10.33 -6.25
N ALA A 20 -11.68 -9.01 -6.40
CA ALA A 20 -12.49 -8.33 -7.42
C ALA A 20 -12.13 -8.82 -8.84
N ILE A 21 -10.84 -8.94 -9.15
CA ILE A 21 -10.39 -9.49 -10.44
C ILE A 21 -10.79 -10.95 -10.62
N LYS A 22 -10.72 -11.76 -9.56
CA LYS A 22 -11.17 -13.16 -9.60
C LYS A 22 -12.64 -13.25 -10.00
N GLU A 23 -13.47 -12.42 -9.37
CA GLU A 23 -14.91 -12.37 -9.59
C GLU A 23 -15.24 -11.86 -11.00
N ALA A 24 -14.56 -10.81 -11.47
CA ALA A 24 -14.73 -10.26 -12.82
C ALA A 24 -14.32 -11.25 -13.92
N ASP A 25 -13.16 -11.89 -13.79
CA ASP A 25 -12.62 -12.80 -14.82
C ASP A 25 -13.12 -14.24 -14.70
N LYS A 26 -13.88 -14.56 -13.63
CA LYS A 26 -14.23 -15.94 -13.24
C LYS A 26 -13.00 -16.87 -13.18
N SER A 27 -11.85 -16.34 -12.78
CA SER A 27 -10.59 -17.08 -12.78
C SER A 27 -10.41 -17.96 -11.55
N THR A 28 -9.51 -18.94 -11.63
CA THR A 28 -9.19 -19.87 -10.53
C THR A 28 -8.09 -19.36 -9.59
N ILE A 29 -7.71 -18.08 -9.71
CA ILE A 29 -6.65 -17.52 -8.87
C ILE A 29 -7.01 -17.60 -7.38
N LEU A 30 -5.99 -17.63 -6.53
CA LEU A 30 -6.13 -17.61 -5.08
C LEU A 30 -5.74 -16.22 -4.57
N PRO A 31 -6.71 -15.31 -4.30
CA PRO A 31 -6.43 -13.92 -3.97
C PRO A 31 -5.58 -13.75 -2.72
N PHE A 32 -5.82 -14.60 -1.72
CA PHE A 32 -5.08 -14.60 -0.46
C PHE A 32 -3.58 -14.79 -0.68
N TRP A 33 -3.19 -15.86 -1.38
CA TRP A 33 -1.77 -16.14 -1.66
C TRP A 33 -1.12 -15.08 -2.54
N ARG A 34 -1.87 -14.52 -3.51
CA ARG A 34 -1.34 -13.41 -4.32
C ARG A 34 -1.11 -12.13 -3.52
N ALA A 35 -1.89 -11.89 -2.47
CA ALA A 35 -1.70 -10.77 -1.57
C ALA A 35 -0.52 -10.99 -0.60
N ILE A 36 -0.33 -12.21 -0.09
CA ILE A 36 0.84 -12.54 0.73
C ILE A 36 2.14 -12.42 -0.09
N PHE A 37 2.14 -12.92 -1.33
CA PHE A 37 3.29 -12.83 -2.24
C PHE A 37 3.19 -11.62 -3.19
N VAL A 38 2.71 -10.49 -2.68
CA VAL A 38 2.39 -9.30 -3.49
C VAL A 38 3.57 -8.80 -4.32
N ILE A 39 4.81 -8.91 -3.83
CA ILE A 39 6.01 -8.48 -4.57
C ILE A 39 6.10 -9.17 -5.94
N ILE A 40 5.63 -10.42 -6.06
CA ILE A 40 5.62 -11.18 -7.32
C ILE A 40 4.44 -10.76 -8.20
N PHE A 41 3.28 -10.47 -7.60
CA PHE A 41 2.01 -10.32 -8.33
C PHE A 41 1.54 -8.87 -8.54
N CYS A 42 2.15 -7.87 -7.89
CA CYS A 42 1.71 -6.48 -7.93
C CYS A 42 1.70 -5.90 -9.35
N TYR A 43 2.72 -6.19 -10.15
CA TYR A 43 2.79 -5.74 -11.54
C TYR A 43 1.59 -6.21 -12.36
N GLY A 44 1.27 -7.51 -12.30
CA GLY A 44 0.13 -8.08 -13.01
C GLY A 44 -1.20 -7.49 -12.54
N LEU A 45 -1.33 -7.18 -11.24
CA LEU A 45 -2.50 -6.50 -10.70
C LEU A 45 -2.63 -5.09 -11.28
N PHE A 46 -1.55 -4.32 -11.23
CA PHE A 46 -1.53 -2.92 -11.67
C PHE A 46 -1.86 -2.82 -13.16
N CYS A 47 -1.27 -3.69 -14.00
CA CYS A 47 -1.58 -3.73 -15.43
C CYS A 47 -3.06 -3.97 -15.72
N ARG A 48 -3.71 -4.88 -14.99
CA ARG A 48 -5.13 -5.18 -15.17
C ARG A 48 -6.01 -3.99 -14.80
N ILE A 49 -5.73 -3.36 -13.66
CA ILE A 49 -6.46 -2.19 -13.18
C ILE A 49 -6.31 -1.02 -14.16
N THR A 50 -5.07 -0.69 -14.55
CA THR A 50 -4.81 0.44 -15.45
C THR A 50 -5.38 0.19 -16.83
N ALA A 51 -5.25 -1.03 -17.38
CA ALA A 51 -5.85 -1.38 -18.67
C ALA A 51 -7.37 -1.24 -18.63
N SER A 52 -8.02 -1.73 -17.57
CA SER A 52 -9.47 -1.59 -17.37
C SER A 52 -9.90 -0.12 -17.30
N ALA A 53 -9.11 0.73 -16.62
CA ALA A 53 -9.40 2.16 -16.48
C ALA A 53 -9.23 2.90 -17.81
N ILE A 54 -8.14 2.63 -18.53
CA ILE A 54 -7.85 3.23 -19.85
C ILE A 54 -8.95 2.87 -20.85
N GLN A 55 -9.43 1.63 -20.86
CA GLN A 55 -10.56 1.21 -21.71
C GLN A 55 -11.85 1.99 -21.45
N ARG A 56 -11.99 2.59 -20.25
CA ARG A 56 -13.13 3.42 -19.84
C ARG A 56 -12.84 4.93 -19.95
N GLY A 57 -11.76 5.31 -20.64
CA GLY A 57 -11.43 6.72 -20.89
C GLY A 57 -10.57 7.38 -19.80
N PHE A 58 -9.92 6.62 -18.93
CA PHE A 58 -9.01 7.19 -17.95
C PHE A 58 -7.78 7.79 -18.63
N ASP A 59 -7.74 9.12 -18.73
CA ASP A 59 -6.75 9.88 -19.52
C ASP A 59 -5.36 9.99 -18.84
N LYS A 60 -5.24 9.56 -17.58
CA LYS A 60 -3.96 9.62 -16.88
C LYS A 60 -3.01 8.56 -17.43
N LYS A 61 -1.83 9.00 -17.92
CA LYS A 61 -0.71 8.13 -18.31
C LYS A 61 -0.08 7.45 -17.09
N ILE A 62 -0.78 6.49 -16.49
CA ILE A 62 -0.27 5.67 -15.41
C ILE A 62 0.50 4.50 -16.01
N SER A 63 1.83 4.50 -15.86
CA SER A 63 2.65 3.34 -16.20
C SER A 63 2.62 2.32 -15.07
N ALA A 64 1.80 1.28 -15.22
CA ALA A 64 1.72 0.18 -14.26
C ALA A 64 3.09 -0.44 -13.93
N GLY A 65 3.98 -0.55 -14.91
CA GLY A 65 5.36 -1.01 -14.72
C GLY A 65 6.15 -0.11 -13.78
N SER A 66 6.13 1.22 -14.01
CA SER A 66 6.83 2.16 -13.14
C SER A 66 6.30 2.15 -11.71
N LEU A 67 4.98 2.05 -11.53
CA LEU A 67 4.36 1.98 -10.21
C LEU A 67 4.71 0.68 -9.49
N ALA A 68 4.75 -0.45 -10.20
CA ALA A 68 5.16 -1.73 -9.63
C ALA A 68 6.62 -1.71 -9.19
N VAL A 69 7.52 -1.18 -10.04
CA VAL A 69 8.94 -1.01 -9.67
C VAL A 69 9.08 -0.14 -8.44
N LEU A 70 8.39 1.01 -8.40
CA LEU A 70 8.44 1.92 -7.25
C LEU A 70 7.94 1.24 -5.96
N TYR A 71 6.83 0.51 -6.04
CA TYR A 71 6.29 -0.25 -4.91
C TYR A 71 7.28 -1.31 -4.41
N ILE A 72 7.88 -2.09 -5.32
CA ILE A 72 8.86 -3.12 -4.99
C ILE A 72 10.12 -2.50 -4.36
N VAL A 73 10.64 -1.40 -4.92
CA VAL A 73 11.82 -0.70 -4.40
C VAL A 73 11.59 -0.22 -2.98
N PHE A 74 10.47 0.44 -2.68
CA PHE A 74 10.19 0.91 -1.32
C PHE A 74 9.99 -0.24 -0.32
N ASN A 75 9.34 -1.34 -0.74
CA ASN A 75 9.25 -2.53 0.11
C ASN A 75 10.63 -3.16 0.36
N PHE A 76 11.49 -3.20 -0.66
CA PHE A 76 12.86 -3.70 -0.51
C PHE A 76 13.69 -2.82 0.42
N ILE A 77 13.53 -1.49 0.35
CA ILE A 77 14.15 -0.55 1.31
C ILE A 77 13.72 -0.89 2.74
N GLY A 78 12.43 -1.19 2.98
CA GLY A 78 11.95 -1.64 4.29
C GLY A 78 12.55 -2.96 4.77
N GLN A 79 12.84 -3.89 3.85
CA GLN A 79 13.54 -5.15 4.18
C GLN A 79 15.04 -4.94 4.45
N VAL A 80 15.65 -3.91 3.86
CA VAL A 80 17.03 -3.52 4.17
C VAL A 80 17.07 -2.81 5.51
N SER A 81 16.12 -1.92 5.81
CA SER A 81 16.06 -1.21 7.09
C SER A 81 15.90 -2.15 8.28
N SER A 82 15.11 -3.21 8.15
CA SER A 82 14.88 -4.19 9.23
C SER A 82 16.09 -5.07 9.55
N ARG A 83 17.15 -5.02 8.74
CA ARG A 83 18.42 -5.75 8.98
C ARG A 83 19.50 -4.90 9.61
N GLY A 84 19.23 -3.61 9.80
CA GLY A 84 20.16 -2.68 10.43
C GLY A 84 20.29 -2.89 11.93
N ASP A 85 21.38 -2.38 12.49
CA ASP A 85 21.55 -2.31 13.94
C ASP A 85 20.59 -1.27 14.55
N ASP A 86 19.98 -1.61 15.67
CA ASP A 86 19.09 -0.72 16.42
C ASP A 86 19.86 0.56 16.82
N GLY A 87 19.25 1.73 16.59
CA GLY A 87 19.83 3.04 16.91
C GLY A 87 20.74 3.64 15.84
N ASN A 88 20.95 2.95 14.71
CA ASN A 88 21.64 3.53 13.57
C ASN A 88 20.67 4.38 12.73
N PHE A 89 20.92 5.69 12.73
CA PHE A 89 20.09 6.70 12.08
C PHE A 89 19.83 6.46 10.58
N ILE A 90 20.78 5.84 9.86
CA ILE A 90 20.58 5.55 8.43
C ILE A 90 19.46 4.53 8.24
N PHE A 91 19.42 3.49 9.08
CA PHE A 91 18.39 2.46 8.99
C PHE A 91 17.01 2.98 9.42
N ASP A 92 16.95 3.92 10.37
CA ASP A 92 15.72 4.64 10.72
C ASP A 92 15.18 5.47 9.55
N ILE A 93 16.06 6.22 8.86
CA ILE A 93 15.67 6.96 7.65
C ILE A 93 15.16 6.01 6.57
N LEU A 94 15.84 4.88 6.33
CA LEU A 94 15.41 3.89 5.35
C LEU A 94 14.04 3.30 5.71
N PHE A 95 13.79 3.02 6.99
CA PHE A 95 12.49 2.57 7.46
C PHE A 95 11.40 3.60 7.15
N LEU A 96 11.62 4.89 7.44
CA LEU A 96 10.69 5.96 7.10
C LEU A 96 10.46 6.08 5.58
N ILE A 97 11.51 5.96 4.76
CA ILE A 97 11.42 5.99 3.29
C ILE A 97 10.59 4.82 2.76
N SER A 98 10.59 3.65 3.42
CA SER A 98 9.81 2.49 2.97
C SER A 98 8.29 2.77 2.94
N PHE A 99 7.80 3.70 3.77
CA PHE A 99 6.39 4.11 3.77
C PHE A 99 5.99 4.92 2.54
N LEU A 100 6.94 5.40 1.72
CA LEU A 100 6.62 6.02 0.42
C LEU A 100 6.08 5.00 -0.60
N SER A 101 6.08 3.71 -0.27
CA SER A 101 5.35 2.65 -1.00
C SER A 101 3.85 2.94 -1.15
N ILE A 102 3.26 3.83 -0.35
CA ILE A 102 1.86 4.26 -0.52
C ILE A 102 1.62 5.07 -1.79
N PHE A 103 2.63 5.78 -2.33
CA PHE A 103 2.43 6.63 -3.52
C PHE A 103 1.98 5.84 -4.76
N PRO A 104 2.65 4.73 -5.15
CA PRO A 104 2.14 3.92 -6.24
C PRO A 104 0.76 3.33 -5.95
N LEU A 105 0.44 3.00 -4.70
CA LEU A 105 -0.90 2.51 -4.33
C LEU A 105 -1.98 3.58 -4.47
N ILE A 106 -1.69 4.84 -4.11
CA ILE A 106 -2.62 5.98 -4.30
C ILE A 106 -2.94 6.16 -5.78
N GLU A 107 -1.94 6.05 -6.66
CA GLU A 107 -2.14 6.17 -8.11
C GLU A 107 -2.99 5.03 -8.67
N ILE A 108 -2.79 3.80 -8.19
CA ILE A 108 -3.65 2.66 -8.56
C ILE A 108 -5.06 2.82 -7.97
N GLN A 109 -5.20 3.33 -6.75
CA GLN A 109 -6.50 3.59 -6.12
C GLN A 109 -7.33 4.61 -6.92
N LYS A 110 -6.70 5.63 -7.50
CA LYS A 110 -7.37 6.57 -8.41
C LYS A 110 -7.94 5.86 -9.63
N ALA A 111 -7.18 4.95 -10.24
CA ALA A 111 -7.65 4.15 -11.37
C ALA A 111 -8.78 3.17 -10.97
N ILE A 112 -8.72 2.59 -9.78
CA ILE A 112 -9.82 1.76 -9.22
C ILE A 112 -11.08 2.59 -9.03
N ASN A 113 -10.98 3.74 -8.37
CA ASN A 113 -12.13 4.62 -8.14
C ASN A 113 -12.76 5.06 -9.46
N TYR A 114 -11.92 5.42 -10.46
CA TYR A 114 -12.39 5.74 -11.79
C TYR A 114 -13.15 4.56 -12.43
N ASN A 115 -12.58 3.35 -12.39
CA ASN A 115 -13.25 2.15 -12.90
C ASN A 115 -14.62 1.93 -12.25
N ASN A 116 -14.68 1.99 -10.91
CA ASN A 116 -15.89 1.66 -10.17
C ASN A 116 -17.03 2.63 -10.50
N VAL A 117 -16.77 3.95 -10.55
CA VAL A 117 -17.76 4.97 -10.94
C VAL A 117 -18.30 4.73 -12.36
N HIS A 118 -17.46 4.24 -13.29
CA HIS A 118 -17.87 3.99 -14.68
C HIS A 118 -18.47 2.59 -14.91
N MET A 119 -18.37 1.69 -13.92
CA MET A 119 -18.97 0.36 -13.97
C MET A 119 -20.33 0.30 -13.28
N ASP A 120 -20.49 1.10 -12.22
CA ASP A 120 -21.70 1.18 -11.44
C ASP A 120 -21.98 2.65 -11.08
N ASN A 121 -23.01 3.23 -11.70
CA ASN A 121 -23.40 4.62 -11.46
C ASN A 121 -23.89 4.86 -10.03
N SER A 122 -24.19 3.81 -9.25
CA SER A 122 -24.54 3.91 -7.83
C SER A 122 -23.34 3.81 -6.90
N TYR A 123 -22.14 3.53 -7.43
CA TYR A 123 -20.93 3.48 -6.64
C TYR A 123 -20.52 4.89 -6.18
N GLU A 124 -20.51 5.09 -4.87
CA GLU A 124 -19.93 6.26 -4.23
C GLU A 124 -18.70 5.85 -3.43
N PRO A 125 -17.52 6.47 -3.66
CA PRO A 125 -16.36 6.25 -2.82
C PRO A 125 -16.67 6.61 -1.37
N LEU A 126 -16.24 5.76 -0.43
CA LEU A 126 -16.36 6.07 0.99
C LEU A 126 -15.57 7.36 1.32
N ASP A 127 -16.24 8.31 1.94
CA ASP A 127 -15.68 9.61 2.35
C ASP A 127 -15.54 9.74 3.87
N THR A 128 -16.05 8.76 4.63
CA THR A 128 -16.03 8.74 6.10
C THR A 128 -15.28 7.54 6.63
N PHE A 129 -14.61 7.72 7.78
CA PHE A 129 -13.94 6.64 8.48
C PHE A 129 -14.92 5.89 9.38
N SER A 130 -14.91 4.57 9.29
CA SER A 130 -15.57 3.67 10.23
C SER A 130 -14.88 3.70 11.61
N GLY A 131 -15.60 3.28 12.66
CA GLY A 131 -15.05 3.20 14.02
C GLY A 131 -13.80 2.32 14.13
N LEU A 132 -13.72 1.23 13.34
CA LEU A 132 -12.52 0.38 13.28
C LEU A 132 -11.34 1.10 12.62
N GLU A 133 -11.57 1.88 11.57
CA GLU A 133 -10.52 2.67 10.94
C GLU A 133 -9.99 3.74 11.89
N ILE A 134 -10.88 4.42 12.62
CA ILE A 134 -10.50 5.39 13.67
C ILE A 134 -9.65 4.69 14.74
N PHE A 135 -10.06 3.52 15.22
CA PHE A 135 -9.29 2.74 16.20
C PHE A 135 -7.87 2.45 15.71
N PHE A 136 -7.70 1.96 14.48
CA PHE A 136 -6.38 1.67 13.93
C PHE A 136 -5.55 2.93 13.67
N VAL A 137 -6.18 4.06 13.30
CA VAL A 137 -5.50 5.35 13.19
C VAL A 137 -4.95 5.80 14.53
N LEU A 138 -5.74 5.71 15.61
CA LEU A 138 -5.29 6.06 16.96
C LEU A 138 -4.17 5.13 17.44
N LEU A 139 -4.34 3.82 17.28
CA LEU A 139 -3.32 2.83 17.64
C LEU A 139 -2.02 3.07 16.88
N GLY A 140 -2.11 3.28 15.56
CA GLY A 140 -0.98 3.61 14.72
C GLY A 140 -0.27 4.88 15.15
N GLY A 141 -1.02 5.94 15.49
CA GLY A 141 -0.47 7.19 16.01
C GLY A 141 0.33 7.00 17.30
N ILE A 142 -0.14 6.16 18.23
CA ILE A 142 0.59 5.80 19.45
C ILE A 142 1.90 5.07 19.09
N LEU A 143 1.84 4.09 18.19
CA LEU A 143 3.04 3.35 17.75
C LEU A 143 4.07 4.27 17.07
N TRP A 144 3.62 5.22 16.26
CA TRP A 144 4.50 6.25 15.67
C TRP A 144 5.13 7.14 16.73
N ALA A 145 4.37 7.58 17.74
CA ALA A 145 4.91 8.37 18.85
C ALA A 145 5.97 7.58 19.63
N LEU A 146 5.74 6.30 19.90
CA LEU A 146 6.72 5.42 20.53
C LEU A 146 7.97 5.23 19.66
N TYR A 147 7.81 5.07 18.34
CA TYR A 147 8.93 4.96 17.41
C TYR A 147 9.82 6.22 17.43
N PHE A 148 9.23 7.42 17.32
CA PHE A 148 9.98 8.67 17.39
C PHE A 148 10.62 8.90 18.76
N LEU A 149 9.93 8.53 19.85
CA LEU A 149 10.52 8.57 21.19
C LEU A 149 11.75 7.65 21.28
N GLY A 150 11.67 6.45 20.70
CA GLY A 150 12.80 5.52 20.60
C GLY A 150 14.00 6.13 19.89
N ILE A 151 13.79 6.78 18.74
CA ILE A 151 14.85 7.51 18.02
C ILE A 151 15.49 8.58 18.91
N VAL A 152 14.68 9.45 19.53
CA VAL A 152 15.17 10.54 20.37
C VAL A 152 15.97 10.01 21.57
N LEU A 153 15.47 8.98 22.25
CA LEU A 153 16.18 8.37 23.37
C LEU A 153 17.48 7.70 22.91
N GLY A 154 17.48 7.01 21.77
CA GLY A 154 18.69 6.43 21.16
C GLY A 154 19.76 7.50 20.94
N PHE A 155 19.40 8.64 20.36
CA PHE A 155 20.33 9.77 20.19
C PHE A 155 20.85 10.36 21.50
N LEU A 156 20.03 10.43 22.54
CA LEU A 156 20.41 11.02 23.82
C LEU A 156 21.26 10.09 24.70
N LEU A 157 21.17 8.78 24.48
CA LEU A 157 21.83 7.75 25.30
C LEU A 157 23.09 7.16 24.67
N ILE A 158 23.38 7.46 23.41
CA ILE A 158 24.68 7.16 22.77
C ILE A 158 25.68 8.25 23.19
N PRO A 159 26.80 7.91 23.87
CA PRO A 159 27.80 8.87 24.33
C PRO A 159 28.62 9.53 23.21
#